data_AF-A0A6T9HBQ9-F1
#
_entry.id   AF-A0A6T9HBQ9-F1
#
_cell.length_a   1.000
_cell.length_b   1.000
_cell.length_c   1.000
_cell.angle_alpha   90.00
_cell.angle_beta   90.00
_cell.angle_gamma   90.00
#
_symmetry.space_group_name_H-M   'P 1'
#
loop_
_entity.id
_entity.type
_entity.pdbx_description
1 polymer ?
#
loop_
_entity_poly.entity_id
_entity_poly.type
_entity_poly.pdbx_seq_one_letter_code
_entity_poly.pdbx_strand_id
1 'polypeptide(L)'
;PAVREKVMWAIQWMNRENSFAERVVAFAAVEGILFSGSFCAIYWLKKRGLMPGLTFSNELISRDEGLHAEFACLMYGMLSHRLPEDVVHDIIRGAVEVERRFICEALSCDLIGMNSELMVRYIEFVADRLLVALGHSKLFGSTNPFDWM
;
A
#
# COMPACT_ATOMS: atom_id res chain seq x y z
N PRO A 1 -2.54 -14.27 -12.17
CA PRO A 1 -2.56 -12.98 -12.90
C PRO A 1 -2.06 -11.81 -12.04
N ALA A 2 -2.74 -11.49 -10.93
CA ALA A 2 -2.36 -10.38 -10.04
C ALA A 2 -0.91 -10.46 -9.49
N VAL A 3 -0.44 -11.65 -9.11
CA VAL A 3 0.97 -11.84 -8.67
C VAL A 3 1.96 -11.46 -9.78
N ARG A 4 1.67 -11.83 -11.04
CA ARG A 4 2.52 -11.49 -12.18
C ARG A 4 2.59 -9.98 -12.38
N GLU A 5 1.48 -9.28 -12.25
CA GLU A 5 1.43 -7.82 -12.39
C GLU A 5 2.17 -7.10 -11.27
N LYS A 6 2.07 -7.60 -10.03
CA LYS A 6 2.87 -7.12 -8.90
C LYS A 6 4.37 -7.25 -9.15
N VAL A 7 4.79 -8.39 -9.72
CA VAL A 7 6.18 -8.60 -10.13
C VAL A 7 6.56 -7.66 -11.27
N MET A 8 5.71 -7.45 -12.27
CA MET A 8 6.01 -6.54 -13.38
C MET A 8 6.15 -5.08 -12.92
N TRP A 9 5.27 -4.62 -12.02
CA TRP A 9 5.38 -3.29 -11.42
C TRP A 9 6.68 -3.16 -10.61
N ALA A 10 7.05 -4.19 -9.83
CA ALA A 10 8.31 -4.18 -9.09
C ALA A 10 9.53 -4.13 -10.03
N ILE A 11 9.54 -4.92 -11.11
CA ILE A 11 10.62 -4.89 -12.12
C ILE A 11 10.72 -3.51 -12.78
N GLN A 12 9.59 -2.86 -13.05
CA GLN A 12 9.56 -1.54 -13.68
C GLN A 12 10.23 -0.46 -12.82
N TRP A 13 10.05 -0.50 -11.49
CA TRP A 13 10.48 0.59 -10.61
C TRP A 13 11.67 0.28 -9.70
N MET A 14 12.00 -1.00 -9.52
CA MET A 14 13.08 -1.45 -8.63
C MET A 14 14.30 -2.02 -9.38
N ASN A 15 14.50 -1.60 -10.63
CA ASN A 15 15.65 -2.05 -11.42
C ASN A 15 16.87 -1.11 -11.31
N ARG A 16 17.95 -1.47 -12.01
CA ARG A 16 19.23 -0.75 -11.99
C ARG A 16 19.22 0.55 -12.80
N GLU A 17 18.28 0.71 -13.72
CA GLU A 17 18.15 1.88 -14.59
C GLU A 17 17.46 3.04 -13.87
N ASN A 18 16.57 2.75 -12.91
CA ASN A 18 15.96 3.77 -12.06
C ASN A 18 17.00 4.42 -11.11
N SER A 19 16.75 5.66 -10.75
CA SER A 19 17.47 6.39 -9.71
C SER A 19 17.24 5.78 -8.32
N PHE A 20 18.12 6.13 -7.38
CA PHE A 20 17.93 5.75 -5.97
C PHE A 20 16.61 6.31 -5.41
N ALA A 21 16.26 7.55 -5.77
CA ALA A 21 15.04 8.20 -5.32
C ALA A 21 13.78 7.45 -5.80
N GLU A 22 13.74 7.01 -7.07
CA GLU A 22 12.63 6.20 -7.61
C GLU A 22 12.51 4.88 -6.86
N ARG A 23 13.63 4.19 -6.62
CA ARG A 23 13.62 2.91 -5.88
C ARG A 23 13.17 3.07 -4.44
N VAL A 24 13.51 4.17 -3.77
CA VAL A 24 13.06 4.43 -2.39
C VAL A 24 11.55 4.67 -2.35
N VAL A 25 11.01 5.45 -3.29
CA VAL A 25 9.54 5.66 -3.39
C VAL A 25 8.82 4.36 -3.73
N ALA A 26 9.36 3.58 -4.67
CA ALA A 26 8.81 2.27 -5.02
C ALA A 26 8.84 1.32 -3.81
N PHE A 27 9.95 1.28 -3.07
CA PHE A 27 10.05 0.50 -1.84
C PHE A 27 9.04 0.96 -0.79
N ALA A 28 8.86 2.27 -0.59
CA ALA A 28 7.83 2.80 0.30
C ALA A 28 6.41 2.33 -0.10
N ALA A 29 6.14 2.23 -1.40
CA ALA A 29 4.87 1.69 -1.90
C ALA A 29 4.75 0.17 -1.72
N VAL A 30 5.85 -0.59 -1.78
CA VAL A 30 5.87 -2.02 -1.44
C VAL A 30 5.47 -2.25 0.01
N GLU A 31 6.05 -1.50 0.94
CA GLU A 31 5.80 -1.70 2.37
C GLU A 31 4.46 -1.05 2.80
N GLY A 32 4.11 0.10 2.20
CA GLY A 32 2.98 0.92 2.64
C GLY A 32 1.67 0.70 1.90
N ILE A 33 1.69 0.27 0.62
CA ILE A 33 0.48 0.10 -0.22
C ILE A 33 0.27 -1.38 -0.55
N LEU A 34 1.30 -2.06 -1.05
CA LEU A 34 1.18 -3.46 -1.36
C LEU A 34 0.90 -4.24 -0.07
N PHE A 35 -0.04 -5.20 -0.12
CA PHE A 35 -0.59 -5.92 1.04
C PHE A 35 -1.47 -5.12 2.01
N SER A 36 -1.66 -3.80 1.83
CA SER A 36 -2.56 -3.01 2.68
C SER A 36 -3.99 -3.58 2.70
N GLY A 37 -4.48 -4.08 1.56
CA GLY A 37 -5.79 -4.73 1.47
C GLY A 37 -5.83 -6.07 2.22
N SER A 38 -4.74 -6.82 2.23
CA SER A 38 -4.62 -8.08 2.97
C SER A 38 -4.63 -7.86 4.48
N PHE A 39 -3.86 -6.88 4.97
CA PHE A 39 -3.87 -6.51 6.39
C PHE A 39 -5.26 -6.08 6.85
N CYS A 40 -5.93 -5.24 6.05
CA CYS A 40 -7.30 -4.81 6.30
C CYS A 40 -8.29 -5.99 6.34
N ALA A 41 -8.19 -6.92 5.39
CA ALA A 41 -9.03 -8.12 5.34
C ALA A 41 -8.84 -9.05 6.57
N ILE A 42 -7.63 -9.13 7.12
CA ILE A 42 -7.39 -9.93 8.34
C ILE A 42 -7.89 -9.17 9.58
N TYR A 43 -7.73 -7.85 9.65
CA TYR A 43 -8.34 -7.04 10.72
C TYR A 43 -9.87 -7.12 10.73
N TRP A 44 -10.51 -7.33 9.57
CA TRP A 44 -11.94 -7.62 9.52
C TRP A 44 -12.32 -8.89 10.30
N LEU A 45 -11.49 -9.94 10.26
CA LEU A 45 -11.68 -11.14 11.08
C LEU A 45 -11.53 -10.83 12.57
N LYS A 46 -10.58 -9.96 12.93
CA LYS A 46 -10.41 -9.47 14.31
C LYS A 46 -11.67 -8.77 14.82
N LYS A 47 -12.28 -7.89 14.00
CA LYS A 47 -13.53 -7.19 14.34
C LYS A 47 -14.65 -8.17 14.71
N ARG A 48 -14.65 -9.36 14.12
CA ARG A 48 -15.61 -10.44 14.36
C ARG A 48 -15.23 -11.40 15.48
N GLY A 49 -14.09 -11.18 16.15
CA GLY A 49 -13.59 -12.06 17.21
C GLY A 49 -13.07 -13.41 16.72
N LEU A 50 -12.61 -13.50 15.47
CA LEU A 50 -12.18 -14.74 14.84
C LEU A 50 -10.64 -14.82 14.73
N MET A 51 -10.11 -16.04 14.73
CA MET A 51 -8.71 -16.36 14.41
C MET A 51 -7.66 -15.56 15.23
N PRO A 52 -7.72 -15.58 16.57
CA PRO A 52 -6.92 -14.69 17.43
C PRO A 52 -5.40 -14.79 17.20
N GLY A 53 -4.88 -15.99 16.89
CA GLY A 53 -3.46 -16.16 16.56
C GLY A 53 -3.07 -15.45 15.26
N LEU A 54 -3.89 -15.59 14.21
CA LEU A 54 -3.67 -14.94 12.91
C LEU A 54 -3.77 -13.41 13.04
N THR A 55 -4.81 -12.91 13.70
CA THR A 55 -5.03 -11.47 13.84
C THR A 55 -3.96 -10.81 14.69
N PHE A 56 -3.49 -11.50 15.74
CA PHE A 56 -2.36 -11.03 16.53
C PHE A 56 -1.06 -10.98 15.72
N SER A 57 -0.74 -12.03 14.94
CA SER A 57 0.44 -11.97 14.06
C SER A 57 0.31 -10.87 13.00
N ASN A 58 -0.89 -10.65 12.47
CA ASN A 58 -1.17 -9.60 11.50
C ASN A 58 -0.94 -8.20 12.06
N GLU A 59 -1.30 -7.97 13.33
CA GLU A 59 -1.00 -6.70 14.02
C GLU A 59 0.49 -6.43 14.11
N LEU A 60 1.27 -7.43 14.50
CA LEU A 60 2.72 -7.31 14.61
C LEU A 60 3.36 -7.03 13.25
N ILE A 61 3.00 -7.81 12.23
CA ILE A 61 3.53 -7.63 10.88
C ILE A 61 3.12 -6.27 10.32
N SER A 62 1.83 -5.93 10.38
CA SER A 62 1.34 -4.64 9.85
C SER A 62 1.95 -3.43 10.55
N ARG A 63 2.26 -3.53 11.84
CA ARG A 63 3.02 -2.49 12.57
C ARG A 63 4.44 -2.37 12.02
N ASP A 64 5.10 -3.50 11.81
CA ASP A 64 6.49 -3.53 11.36
C ASP A 64 6.60 -3.00 9.91
N GLU A 65 5.67 -3.35 9.01
CA GLU A 65 5.64 -2.77 7.65
C GLU A 65 5.35 -1.25 7.67
N GLY A 66 4.54 -0.78 8.63
CA GLY A 66 4.37 0.65 8.87
C GLY A 66 5.69 1.34 9.19
N LEU A 67 6.51 0.74 10.07
CA LEU A 67 7.82 1.25 10.42
C LEU A 67 8.80 1.23 9.22
N HIS A 68 8.76 0.21 8.38
CA HIS A 68 9.57 0.13 7.16
C HIS A 68 9.20 1.23 6.16
N ALA A 69 7.90 1.47 5.94
CA ALA A 69 7.40 2.52 5.07
C ALA A 69 7.76 3.93 5.60
N GLU A 70 7.64 4.16 6.90
CA GLU A 70 8.05 5.40 7.55
C GLU A 70 9.56 5.65 7.39
N PHE A 71 10.38 4.60 7.53
CA PHE A 71 11.82 4.69 7.31
C PHE A 71 12.15 5.05 5.86
N ALA A 72 11.46 4.47 4.88
CA ALA A 72 11.62 4.83 3.47
C ALA A 72 11.24 6.30 3.22
N CYS A 73 10.16 6.79 3.84
CA CYS A 73 9.75 8.20 3.76
C CYS A 73 10.80 9.13 4.40
N LEU A 74 11.36 8.75 5.55
CA LEU A 74 12.44 9.50 6.20
C LEU A 74 13.69 9.57 5.31
N MET A 75 14.11 8.44 4.73
CA MET A 75 15.24 8.38 3.82
C MET A 75 15.02 9.27 2.59
N TYR A 76 13.86 9.18 1.95
CA TYR A 76 13.47 10.06 0.85
C TYR A 76 13.45 11.52 1.29
N GLY A 77 13.01 11.75 2.53
CA GLY A 77 13.08 12.96 3.33
C GLY A 77 14.41 13.71 3.23
N MET A 78 15.50 12.95 3.32
CA MET A 78 16.88 13.42 3.43
C MET A 78 17.59 13.61 2.09
N LEU A 79 16.94 13.28 0.96
CA LEU A 79 17.53 13.46 -0.37
C LEU A 79 17.54 14.93 -0.78
N SER A 80 18.70 15.40 -1.28
CA SER A 80 18.84 16.76 -1.83
C SER A 80 18.02 16.98 -3.10
N HIS A 81 17.86 15.94 -3.91
CA HIS A 81 17.11 15.98 -5.17
C HIS A 81 15.89 15.07 -5.07
N ARG A 82 14.73 15.68 -4.80
CA ARG A 82 13.43 15.00 -4.80
C ARG A 82 13.00 14.71 -6.24
N LEU A 83 12.14 13.71 -6.39
CA LEU A 83 11.53 13.41 -7.68
C LEU A 83 10.45 14.44 -8.03
N PRO A 84 10.21 14.68 -9.32
CA PRO A 84 9.00 15.36 -9.78
C PRO A 84 7.72 14.66 -9.28
N GLU A 85 6.67 15.45 -9.05
CA GLU A 85 5.40 14.97 -8.48
C GLU A 85 4.72 13.93 -9.38
N ASP A 86 4.76 14.13 -10.70
CA ASP A 86 4.21 13.23 -11.70
C ASP A 86 4.86 11.84 -11.65
N VAL A 87 6.18 11.77 -11.46
CA VAL A 87 6.89 10.48 -11.32
C VAL A 87 6.46 9.74 -10.05
N VAL A 88 6.35 10.45 -8.92
CA VAL A 88 5.90 9.83 -7.66
C VAL A 88 4.44 9.37 -7.78
N HIS A 89 3.57 10.19 -8.37
CA HIS A 89 2.19 9.83 -8.62
C HIS A 89 2.07 8.61 -9.53
N ASP A 90 2.91 8.47 -10.55
CA ASP A 90 2.91 7.31 -11.44
C ASP A 90 3.31 6.01 -10.72
N ILE A 91 4.34 6.06 -9.87
CA ILE A 91 4.76 4.92 -9.04
C ILE A 91 3.60 4.48 -8.14
N ILE A 92 3.02 5.43 -7.41
CA ILE A 92 1.95 5.20 -6.43
C ILE A 92 0.68 4.70 -7.10
N ARG A 93 0.27 5.31 -8.22
CA ARG A 93 -0.90 4.86 -8.99
C ARG A 93 -0.75 3.42 -9.48
N GLY A 94 0.44 3.06 -9.95
CA GLY A 94 0.75 1.69 -10.34
C GLY A 94 0.63 0.70 -9.18
N ALA A 95 1.12 1.07 -7.99
CA ALA A 95 1.04 0.22 -6.80
C ALA A 95 -0.41 0.00 -6.34
N VAL A 96 -1.21 1.07 -6.35
CA VAL A 96 -2.64 1.02 -6.02
C VAL A 96 -3.38 0.10 -6.98
N GLU A 97 -3.17 0.23 -8.29
CA GLU A 97 -3.87 -0.59 -9.28
C GLU A 97 -3.56 -2.08 -9.10
N VAL A 98 -2.29 -2.42 -8.89
CA VAL A 98 -1.88 -3.80 -8.63
C VAL A 98 -2.52 -4.36 -7.35
N GLU A 99 -2.54 -3.59 -6.26
CA GLU A 99 -3.12 -4.05 -4.99
C GLU A 99 -4.64 -4.19 -5.07
N ARG A 100 -5.33 -3.25 -5.74
CA ARG A 100 -6.77 -3.33 -6.00
C ARG A 100 -7.13 -4.62 -6.73
N ARG A 101 -6.41 -4.94 -7.80
CA ARG A 101 -6.62 -6.17 -8.57
C ARG A 101 -6.32 -7.42 -7.75
N PHE A 102 -5.28 -7.39 -6.91
CA PHE A 102 -4.97 -8.51 -6.03
C PHE A 102 -6.11 -8.81 -5.03
N ILE A 103 -6.55 -7.81 -4.25
CA ILE A 103 -7.53 -8.04 -3.18
C ILE A 103 -8.97 -8.18 -3.70
N CYS A 104 -9.30 -7.63 -4.86
CA CYS A 104 -10.65 -7.73 -5.43
C CYS A 104 -10.82 -8.93 -6.36
N GLU A 105 -9.84 -9.22 -7.23
CA GLU A 105 -9.95 -10.30 -8.23
C GLU A 105 -9.37 -11.61 -7.73
N ALA A 106 -8.14 -11.60 -7.17
CA ALA A 106 -7.44 -12.84 -6.81
C ALA A 106 -7.87 -13.39 -5.44
N LEU A 107 -8.19 -12.49 -4.51
CA LEU A 107 -8.52 -12.83 -3.13
C LEU A 107 -9.76 -12.03 -2.67
N SER A 108 -10.84 -12.15 -3.46
CA SER A 108 -12.06 -11.35 -3.31
C SER A 108 -12.48 -11.21 -1.85
N CYS A 109 -12.27 -10.01 -1.31
CA CYS A 109 -12.65 -9.69 0.07
C CYS A 109 -14.17 -9.79 0.31
N ASP A 110 -14.97 -9.80 -0.76
CA ASP A 110 -16.41 -10.05 -0.69
C ASP A 110 -16.71 -11.46 -0.14
N LEU A 111 -15.83 -12.45 -0.36
CA LEU A 111 -15.98 -13.81 0.17
C LEU A 111 -15.97 -13.89 1.69
N ILE A 112 -15.33 -12.93 2.37
CA ILE A 112 -15.30 -12.85 3.84
C ILE A 112 -16.32 -11.85 4.39
N GLY A 113 -17.20 -11.32 3.53
CA GLY A 113 -18.26 -10.37 3.88
C GLY A 113 -17.79 -8.91 3.96
N MET A 114 -16.66 -8.56 3.33
CA MET A 114 -16.30 -7.16 3.11
C MET A 114 -16.93 -6.63 1.81
N ASN A 115 -16.78 -5.34 1.56
CA ASN A 115 -17.22 -4.69 0.33
C ASN A 115 -15.99 -4.23 -0.47
N SER A 116 -15.85 -4.74 -1.69
CA SER A 116 -14.74 -4.42 -2.59
C SER A 116 -14.62 -2.93 -2.94
N GLU A 117 -15.71 -2.18 -3.06
CA GLU A 117 -15.66 -0.73 -3.29
C GLU A 117 -15.07 0.02 -2.08
N LEU A 118 -15.44 -0.38 -0.86
CA LEU A 118 -14.85 0.16 0.36
C LEU A 118 -13.38 -0.23 0.49
N MET A 119 -13.01 -1.45 0.10
CA MET A 119 -11.61 -1.87 0.07
C MET A 119 -10.78 -1.03 -0.89
N VAL A 120 -11.29 -0.73 -2.08
CA VAL A 120 -10.64 0.17 -3.04
C VAL A 120 -10.42 1.56 -2.42
N ARG A 121 -11.46 2.15 -1.81
CA ARG A 121 -11.35 3.46 -1.15
C ARG A 121 -10.34 3.46 0.00
N TYR A 122 -10.23 2.35 0.73
CA TYR A 122 -9.24 2.19 1.78
C TYR A 122 -7.82 2.17 1.21
N ILE A 123 -7.55 1.43 0.13
CA ILE A 123 -6.23 1.40 -0.53
C ILE A 123 -5.85 2.80 -1.05
N GLU A 124 -6.81 3.52 -1.64
CA GLU A 124 -6.61 4.91 -2.09
C GLU A 124 -6.30 5.86 -0.92
N PHE A 125 -7.01 5.71 0.21
CA PHE A 125 -6.73 6.47 1.43
C PHE A 125 -5.30 6.21 1.95
N VAL A 126 -4.87 4.94 1.97
CA VAL A 126 -3.51 4.55 2.38
C VAL A 126 -2.46 5.17 1.44
N ALA A 127 -2.72 5.14 0.13
CA ALA A 127 -1.84 5.74 -0.87
C ALA A 127 -1.71 7.25 -0.72
N ASP A 128 -2.82 7.97 -0.48
CA ASP A 128 -2.81 9.40 -0.20
C ASP A 128 -2.03 9.74 1.08
N ARG A 129 -2.16 8.91 2.12
CA ARG A 129 -1.37 9.07 3.36
C ARG A 129 0.12 8.91 3.09
N LEU A 130 0.50 7.93 2.26
CA LEU A 130 1.90 7.72 1.85
C LEU A 130 2.43 8.88 1.01
N LEU A 131 1.64 9.39 0.06
CA LEU A 131 2.00 10.57 -0.74
C LEU A 131 2.30 11.79 0.13
N VAL A 132 1.42 12.06 1.11
CA VAL A 132 1.63 13.16 2.07
C VAL A 132 2.90 12.93 2.89
N ALA A 133 3.18 11.71 3.35
CA ALA A 133 4.40 11.39 4.09
C ALA A 133 5.68 11.54 3.23
N LEU A 134 5.58 11.28 1.93
CA LEU A 134 6.66 11.51 0.96
C LEU A 134 6.83 13.01 0.59
N GLY A 135 5.91 13.87 1.00
CA GLY A 135 5.91 15.31 0.73
C GLY A 135 5.24 15.72 -0.57
N HIS A 136 4.35 14.89 -1.11
CA HIS A 136 3.63 15.11 -2.37
C HIS A 136 2.14 15.32 -2.15
N SER A 137 1.48 15.94 -3.14
CA SER A 137 0.03 16.15 -3.11
C SER A 137 -0.74 14.82 -3.18
N LYS A 138 -1.96 14.82 -2.63
CA LYS A 138 -2.87 13.67 -2.70
C LYS A 138 -3.31 13.41 -4.15
N LEU A 139 -3.48 12.14 -4.50
CA LEU A 139 -3.89 11.72 -5.84
C LEU A 139 -5.38 11.35 -5.90
N PHE A 140 -5.91 10.73 -4.85
CA PHE A 140 -7.26 10.15 -4.87
C PHE A 140 -8.30 11.00 -4.12
N GLY A 141 -7.90 11.70 -3.06
CA GLY A 141 -8.79 12.45 -2.18
C GLY A 141 -9.68 11.55 -1.31
N SER A 142 -9.35 10.26 -1.20
CA SER A 142 -10.20 9.26 -0.53
C SER A 142 -10.08 9.34 1.00
N THR A 143 -11.19 9.09 1.69
CA THR A 143 -11.27 9.03 3.17
C THR A 143 -11.29 7.58 3.65
N ASN A 144 -10.76 7.31 4.84
CA ASN A 144 -10.81 5.97 5.43
C ASN A 144 -12.27 5.49 5.61
N PRO A 145 -12.70 4.41 4.93
CA PRO A 145 -14.05 3.88 5.05
C PRO A 145 -14.24 2.92 6.25
N PHE A 146 -13.17 2.55 6.94
CA PHE A 146 -13.19 1.56 8.02
C PHE A 146 -12.77 2.21 9.35
N ASP A 147 -13.72 2.39 10.26
CA ASP A 147 -13.54 3.00 11.59
C ASP A 147 -12.63 2.19 12.54
N TRP A 148 -12.40 0.92 12.22
CA TRP A 148 -11.55 -0.02 12.96
C TRP A 148 -10.13 -0.17 12.40
N MET A 149 -9.82 0.55 11.31
CA MET A 149 -8.46 0.71 10.76
C MET A 149 -7.92 2.09 11.06
#